data_AF-A0A136LNQ1-F1
#
_entry.id   AF-A0A136LNQ1-F1
#
_cell.length_a   1.000
_cell.length_b   1.000
_cell.length_c   1.000
_cell.angle_alpha   90.00
_cell.angle_beta   90.00
_cell.angle_gamma   90.00
#
_symmetry.space_group_name_H-M   'P 1'
#
loop_
_entity.id
_entity.type
_entity.pdbx_description
1 polymer ?
#
loop_
_entity_poly.entity_id
_entity_poly.type
_entity_poly.pdbx_seq_one_letter_code
_entity_poly.pdbx_strand_id
1 'polypeptide(L)'
;MRIFYALIFLLAGTVCAAQTKTNQPPLLERSVTLTVQNEKVPHVLTRIAQAAGFAFLYNSSIVDPEQVVSLTVQNLTVRQVLNEVFHGTLNYKAKGNYVILTKAPPPPVKNEVVTIYVSGYVEEATTGNKVPQASIYHKPSITSVVTDDYGYFRIKIEKRTDSLSLSVSKKNYQDTVIQITESANQYYIISLKSIVRDTAKIITPKAPADSITLFLKEELSHPYYSEPNIQNISDTLYSLVQVSILPFVGTNGRLSGNVINDYSINFLGGYSRGTRQLELGFFFNMDRGDVGWLQIGGFGNMVGGKVYGFQTAGFF
;
A
#
# COMPACT_ATOMS: atom_id res chain seq x y z
N MET A 1 -51.48 -1.31 33.16
CA MET A 1 -50.22 -0.56 32.95
C MET A 1 -48.96 -1.25 33.47
N ARG A 2 -48.99 -2.13 34.49
CA ARG A 2 -47.78 -2.82 35.00
C ARG A 2 -47.28 -4.01 34.14
N ILE A 3 -48.15 -4.61 33.32
CA ILE A 3 -47.79 -5.77 32.47
C ILE A 3 -47.11 -5.34 31.15
N PHE A 4 -47.35 -4.10 30.69
CA PHE A 4 -46.80 -3.61 29.42
C PHE A 4 -45.29 -3.27 29.52
N TYR A 5 -44.82 -2.82 30.69
CA TYR A 5 -43.39 -2.57 30.93
C TYR A 5 -42.57 -3.85 31.15
N ALA A 6 -43.21 -4.93 31.60
CA ALA A 6 -42.54 -6.24 31.77
C ALA A 6 -42.24 -6.90 30.42
N LEU A 7 -43.08 -6.69 29.40
CA LEU A 7 -42.85 -7.21 28.04
C LEU A 7 -41.77 -6.42 27.29
N ILE A 8 -41.60 -5.12 27.57
CA ILE A 8 -40.53 -4.29 26.98
C ILE A 8 -39.15 -4.63 27.59
N PHE A 9 -39.10 -5.02 28.86
CA PHE A 9 -37.86 -5.52 29.47
C PHE A 9 -37.48 -6.94 29.04
N LEU A 10 -38.45 -7.79 28.67
CA LEU A 10 -38.18 -9.12 28.13
C LEU A 10 -37.68 -9.07 26.67
N LEU A 11 -38.05 -8.04 25.90
CA LEU A 11 -37.58 -7.83 24.52
C LEU A 11 -36.21 -7.13 24.44
N ALA A 12 -35.77 -6.46 25.50
CA ALA A 12 -34.46 -5.81 25.59
C ALA A 12 -33.31 -6.79 25.93
N GLY A 13 -33.63 -8.01 26.41
CA GLY A 13 -32.64 -9.02 26.80
C GLY A 13 -32.06 -9.85 25.66
N THR A 14 -32.62 -9.79 24.43
CA THR A 14 -32.28 -10.73 23.34
C THR A 14 -31.54 -10.12 22.14
N VAL A 15 -31.10 -8.86 22.19
CA VAL A 15 -30.47 -8.19 21.01
C VAL A 15 -28.97 -7.92 21.16
N CYS A 16 -28.33 -8.26 22.29
CA CYS A 16 -26.88 -8.05 22.48
C CYS A 16 -26.02 -9.33 22.48
N ALA A 17 -26.45 -10.38 21.78
CA ALA A 17 -25.48 -11.31 21.22
C ALA A 17 -24.91 -10.67 19.94
N ALA A 18 -24.11 -9.62 20.12
CA ALA A 18 -23.20 -9.19 19.07
C ALA A 18 -22.40 -10.42 18.69
N GLN A 19 -22.68 -11.00 17.53
CA GLN A 19 -21.81 -11.98 16.93
C GLN A 19 -20.46 -11.30 16.82
N THR A 20 -19.54 -11.65 17.72
CA THR A 20 -18.13 -11.40 17.49
C THR A 20 -17.82 -12.19 16.22
N LYS A 21 -17.92 -11.53 15.06
CA LYS A 21 -17.21 -11.98 13.88
C LYS A 21 -15.77 -12.00 14.32
N THR A 22 -15.28 -13.18 14.70
CA THR A 22 -13.86 -13.43 14.74
C THR A 22 -13.38 -13.05 13.36
N ASN A 23 -12.66 -11.94 13.26
CA ASN A 23 -12.07 -11.49 12.01
C ASN A 23 -11.00 -12.52 11.66
N GLN A 24 -11.41 -13.61 11.04
CA GLN A 24 -10.50 -14.56 10.44
C GLN A 24 -9.67 -13.79 9.41
N PRO A 25 -8.36 -14.03 9.35
CA PRO A 25 -7.54 -13.44 8.31
C PRO A 25 -8.13 -13.69 6.91
N PRO A 26 -7.94 -12.77 5.95
CA PRO A 26 -8.28 -12.98 4.55
C PRO A 26 -7.71 -14.32 4.06
N LEU A 27 -8.41 -14.97 3.12
CA LEU A 27 -8.09 -16.35 2.71
C LEU A 27 -6.61 -16.58 2.36
N LEU A 28 -5.99 -15.60 1.68
CA LEU A 28 -4.60 -15.66 1.25
C LEU A 28 -3.59 -15.45 2.40
N GLU A 29 -4.03 -14.88 3.52
CA GLU A 29 -3.21 -14.57 4.70
C GLU A 29 -3.40 -15.57 5.83
N ARG A 30 -4.25 -16.59 5.64
CA ARG A 30 -4.40 -17.69 6.60
C ARG A 30 -3.15 -18.54 6.60
N SER A 31 -2.65 -18.89 7.79
CA SER A 31 -1.50 -19.76 7.94
C SER A 31 -1.85 -21.22 7.65
N VAL A 32 -0.92 -21.91 7.02
CA VAL A 32 -0.99 -23.34 6.73
C VAL A 32 0.34 -23.99 7.14
N THR A 33 0.25 -25.15 7.77
CA THR A 33 1.37 -26.06 8.01
C THR A 33 1.11 -27.32 7.20
N LEU A 34 2.01 -27.67 6.31
CA LEU A 34 1.82 -28.72 5.33
C LEU A 34 3.16 -29.39 5.00
N THR A 35 3.16 -30.71 5.02
CA THR A 35 4.26 -31.53 4.50
C THR A 35 3.70 -32.40 3.37
N VAL A 36 4.27 -32.25 2.19
CA VAL A 36 3.97 -33.07 1.01
C VAL A 36 5.27 -33.56 0.39
N GLN A 37 5.24 -34.78 -0.16
CA GLN A 37 6.38 -35.38 -0.82
C GLN A 37 5.88 -36.04 -2.10
N ASN A 38 6.40 -35.59 -3.24
CA ASN A 38 6.04 -36.05 -4.58
C ASN A 38 4.52 -36.12 -4.83
N GLU A 39 3.79 -35.09 -4.39
CA GLU A 39 2.33 -35.05 -4.46
C GLU A 39 1.87 -34.19 -5.64
N LYS A 40 0.83 -34.62 -6.36
CA LYS A 40 0.28 -33.88 -7.50
C LYS A 40 -0.29 -32.54 -7.04
N VAL A 41 -0.03 -31.47 -7.80
CA VAL A 41 -0.45 -30.10 -7.47
C VAL A 41 -1.95 -29.98 -7.16
N PRO A 42 -2.90 -30.63 -7.88
CA PRO A 42 -4.32 -30.58 -7.52
C PRO A 42 -4.64 -31.11 -6.11
N HIS A 43 -3.93 -32.14 -5.64
CA HIS A 43 -4.09 -32.66 -4.28
C HIS A 43 -3.51 -31.70 -3.24
N VAL A 44 -2.33 -31.12 -3.53
CA VAL A 44 -1.73 -30.08 -2.69
C VAL A 44 -2.67 -28.88 -2.54
N LEU A 45 -3.26 -28.40 -3.64
CA LEU A 45 -4.29 -27.34 -3.60
C LEU A 45 -5.50 -27.74 -2.74
N THR A 46 -5.96 -28.98 -2.83
CA THR A 46 -7.07 -29.47 -2.01
C THR A 46 -6.72 -29.46 -0.53
N ARG A 47 -5.51 -29.90 -0.16
CA ARG A 47 -5.03 -29.89 1.23
C ARG A 47 -4.88 -28.47 1.77
N ILE A 48 -4.36 -27.54 0.97
CA ILE A 48 -4.29 -26.10 1.33
C ILE A 48 -5.69 -25.53 1.58
N ALA A 49 -6.61 -25.77 0.66
CA ALA A 49 -8.00 -25.31 0.73
C ALA A 49 -8.72 -25.84 1.98
N GLN A 50 -8.54 -27.13 2.29
CA GLN A 50 -9.09 -27.75 3.50
C GLN A 50 -8.49 -27.15 4.78
N ALA A 51 -7.16 -27.03 4.86
CA ALA A 51 -6.47 -26.49 6.03
C ALA A 51 -6.85 -25.03 6.30
N ALA A 52 -7.05 -24.24 5.24
CA ALA A 52 -7.37 -22.82 5.35
C ALA A 52 -8.88 -22.51 5.23
N GLY A 53 -9.75 -23.51 5.08
CA GLY A 53 -11.20 -23.36 5.10
C GLY A 53 -11.80 -22.56 3.95
N PHE A 54 -11.37 -22.82 2.70
CA PHE A 54 -11.95 -22.23 1.48
C PHE A 54 -11.90 -23.21 0.31
N ALA A 55 -12.32 -22.81 -0.90
CA ALA A 55 -12.14 -23.61 -2.12
C ALA A 55 -11.38 -22.85 -3.22
N PHE A 56 -10.64 -23.57 -4.07
CA PHE A 56 -9.99 -22.97 -5.24
C PHE A 56 -10.94 -22.95 -6.45
N LEU A 57 -10.87 -21.88 -7.25
CA LEU A 57 -11.53 -21.79 -8.56
C LEU A 57 -10.49 -21.51 -9.64
N TYR A 58 -10.38 -22.39 -10.61
CA TYR A 58 -9.45 -22.24 -11.73
C TYR A 58 -9.87 -23.10 -12.92
N ASN A 59 -9.38 -22.74 -14.11
CA ASN A 59 -9.48 -23.58 -15.29
C ASN A 59 -8.37 -24.65 -15.23
N SER A 60 -8.71 -25.92 -15.43
CA SER A 60 -7.74 -27.03 -15.36
C SER A 60 -6.54 -26.86 -16.30
N SER A 61 -6.68 -26.15 -17.43
CA SER A 61 -5.59 -25.89 -18.38
C SER A 61 -4.46 -25.00 -17.85
N ILE A 62 -4.60 -24.40 -16.66
CA ILE A 62 -3.57 -23.55 -16.06
C ILE A 62 -2.72 -24.28 -15.01
N VAL A 63 -3.12 -25.49 -14.62
CA VAL A 63 -2.42 -26.35 -13.67
C VAL A 63 -2.21 -27.70 -14.32
N ASP A 64 -0.95 -28.10 -14.54
CA ASP A 64 -0.66 -29.42 -15.07
C ASP A 64 -1.06 -30.50 -14.03
N PRO A 65 -1.97 -31.43 -14.36
CA PRO A 65 -2.41 -32.46 -13.41
C PRO A 65 -1.33 -33.47 -13.06
N GLU A 66 -0.26 -33.59 -13.87
CA GLU A 66 0.87 -34.49 -13.61
C GLU A 66 2.04 -33.79 -12.90
N GLN A 67 1.99 -32.46 -12.77
CA GLN A 67 2.99 -31.74 -11.99
C GLN A 67 2.93 -32.18 -10.52
N VAL A 68 4.08 -32.58 -10.00
CA VAL A 68 4.28 -32.98 -8.61
C VAL A 68 5.15 -31.96 -7.89
N VAL A 69 4.93 -31.79 -6.60
CA VAL A 69 5.75 -30.93 -5.74
C VAL A 69 6.10 -31.64 -4.44
N SER A 70 7.25 -31.28 -3.86
CA SER A 70 7.66 -31.70 -2.52
C SER A 70 7.99 -30.43 -1.73
N LEU A 71 7.25 -30.17 -0.66
CA LEU A 71 7.43 -28.98 0.16
C LEU A 71 7.09 -29.27 1.61
N THR A 72 7.84 -28.65 2.52
CA THR A 72 7.58 -28.66 3.96
C THR A 72 7.47 -27.21 4.39
N VAL A 73 6.27 -26.80 4.78
CA VAL A 73 5.96 -25.43 5.21
C VAL A 73 5.37 -25.47 6.60
N GLN A 74 5.81 -24.55 7.46
CA GLN A 74 5.31 -24.40 8.81
C GLN A 74 4.85 -22.96 9.00
N ASN A 75 3.57 -22.80 9.34
CA ASN A 75 2.96 -21.50 9.62
C ASN A 75 3.19 -20.44 8.52
N LEU A 76 3.16 -20.84 7.25
CA LEU A 76 3.24 -19.91 6.12
C LEU A 76 1.85 -19.52 5.67
N THR A 77 1.68 -18.27 5.22
CA THR A 77 0.42 -17.84 4.61
C THR A 77 0.12 -18.66 3.36
N VAL A 78 -1.17 -18.89 3.07
CA VAL A 78 -1.62 -19.52 1.82
C VAL A 78 -0.95 -18.88 0.60
N ARG A 79 -0.80 -17.55 0.58
CA ARG A 79 -0.12 -16.83 -0.49
C ARG A 79 1.35 -17.23 -0.66
N GLN A 80 2.10 -17.35 0.45
CA GLN A 80 3.48 -17.81 0.43
C GLN A 80 3.56 -19.24 -0.09
N VAL A 81 2.70 -20.14 0.40
CA VAL A 81 2.66 -21.53 -0.07
C VAL A 81 2.33 -21.61 -1.56
N LEU A 82 1.38 -20.82 -2.05
CA LEU A 82 1.08 -20.73 -3.49
C LEU A 82 2.29 -20.21 -4.29
N ASN A 83 3.05 -19.27 -3.75
CA ASN A 83 4.27 -18.79 -4.39
C ASN A 83 5.37 -19.86 -4.43
N GLU A 84 5.51 -20.69 -3.39
CA GLU A 84 6.43 -21.84 -3.39
C GLU A 84 6.01 -22.90 -4.41
N VAL A 85 4.71 -23.10 -4.63
CA VAL A 85 4.20 -24.10 -5.60
C VAL A 85 4.30 -23.61 -7.04
N PHE A 86 4.02 -22.34 -7.29
CA PHE A 86 3.86 -21.81 -8.67
C PHE A 86 4.94 -20.83 -9.10
N HIS A 87 5.84 -20.39 -8.20
CA HIS A 87 6.95 -19.47 -8.49
C HIS A 87 6.52 -18.23 -9.32
N GLY A 88 5.38 -17.64 -8.98
CA GLY A 88 4.85 -16.43 -9.65
C GLY A 88 4.23 -16.64 -11.03
N THR A 89 4.08 -17.88 -11.50
CA THR A 89 3.45 -18.20 -12.81
C THR A 89 1.92 -18.02 -12.81
N LEU A 90 1.30 -17.97 -11.62
CA LEU A 90 -0.13 -17.74 -11.44
C LEU A 90 -0.40 -16.49 -10.59
N ASN A 91 -1.51 -15.82 -10.88
CA ASN A 91 -2.09 -14.78 -10.04
C ASN A 91 -3.17 -15.38 -9.13
N TYR A 92 -3.30 -14.82 -7.93
CA TYR A 92 -4.26 -15.27 -6.91
C TYR A 92 -5.15 -14.12 -6.45
N LYS A 93 -6.46 -14.36 -6.38
CA LYS A 93 -7.41 -13.37 -5.85
C LYS A 93 -8.48 -14.05 -4.99
N ALA A 94 -8.61 -13.60 -3.75
CA ALA A 94 -9.71 -14.04 -2.87
C ALA A 94 -11.02 -13.32 -3.23
N LYS A 95 -12.12 -14.05 -3.29
CA LYS A 95 -13.49 -13.51 -3.45
C LYS A 95 -14.50 -14.43 -2.77
N GLY A 96 -15.23 -13.91 -1.79
CA GLY A 96 -16.13 -14.73 -0.98
C GLY A 96 -15.34 -15.83 -0.26
N ASN A 97 -15.78 -17.08 -0.40
CA ASN A 97 -15.07 -18.26 0.15
C ASN A 97 -14.17 -18.96 -0.87
N TYR A 98 -13.75 -18.25 -1.92
CA TYR A 98 -12.95 -18.81 -3.00
C TYR A 98 -11.63 -18.07 -3.20
N VAL A 99 -10.58 -18.81 -3.51
CA VAL A 99 -9.34 -18.27 -4.09
C VAL A 99 -9.31 -18.61 -5.57
N ILE A 100 -9.35 -17.57 -6.39
CA ILE A 100 -9.36 -17.68 -7.86
C ILE A 100 -7.91 -17.67 -8.35
N LEU A 101 -7.52 -18.68 -9.12
CA LEU A 101 -6.22 -18.76 -9.78
C LEU A 101 -6.36 -18.40 -11.27
N THR A 102 -5.46 -17.56 -11.77
CA THR A 102 -5.41 -17.16 -13.18
C THR A 102 -3.97 -17.15 -13.68
N LYS A 103 -3.71 -17.36 -14.97
CA LYS A 103 -2.34 -17.28 -15.50
C LYS A 103 -1.76 -15.88 -15.24
N ALA A 104 -0.50 -15.84 -14.81
CA ALA A 104 0.26 -14.60 -14.90
C ALA A 104 0.44 -14.25 -16.39
N PRO A 105 0.41 -12.95 -16.77
CA PRO A 105 0.77 -12.56 -18.12
C PRO A 105 2.15 -13.14 -18.45
N PRO A 106 2.36 -13.73 -19.64
CA PRO A 106 3.69 -14.17 -20.02
C PRO A 106 4.65 -12.97 -19.96
N PRO A 107 5.92 -13.18 -19.60
CA PRO A 107 6.93 -12.14 -19.70
C PRO A 107 6.85 -11.55 -21.12
N PRO A 108 6.76 -10.22 -21.29
CA PRO A 108 6.66 -9.64 -22.62
C PRO A 108 7.88 -10.06 -23.44
N VAL A 109 7.61 -10.62 -24.61
CA VAL A 109 8.63 -11.09 -25.56
C VAL A 109 9.41 -9.88 -26.06
N LYS A 110 10.74 -9.88 -25.86
CA LYS A 110 11.75 -8.94 -26.40
C LYS A 110 11.18 -7.59 -26.86
N ASN A 111 10.92 -6.71 -25.88
CA ASN A 111 10.83 -5.27 -26.09
C ASN A 111 11.77 -4.59 -25.10
N GLU A 112 12.31 -3.42 -25.45
CA GLU A 112 13.14 -2.59 -24.55
C GLU A 112 12.42 -2.24 -23.24
N VAL A 113 11.09 -2.35 -23.22
CA VAL A 113 10.24 -2.10 -22.05
C VAL A 113 9.45 -3.34 -21.68
N VAL A 114 9.67 -3.85 -20.48
CA VAL A 114 9.00 -5.04 -19.94
C VAL A 114 8.16 -4.61 -18.74
N THR A 115 6.86 -4.88 -18.75
CA THR A 115 6.01 -4.73 -17.56
C THR A 115 6.17 -5.94 -16.65
N ILE A 116 6.61 -5.72 -15.41
CA ILE A 116 6.73 -6.75 -14.38
C ILE A 116 5.88 -6.41 -13.16
N TYR A 117 5.49 -7.44 -12.42
CA TYR A 117 4.95 -7.30 -11.06
C TYR A 117 6.00 -7.74 -10.04
N VAL A 118 6.25 -6.87 -9.07
CA VAL A 118 7.08 -7.19 -7.91
C VAL A 118 6.15 -7.26 -6.71
N SER A 119 6.19 -8.37 -5.98
CA SER A 119 5.28 -8.60 -4.88
C SER A 119 5.98 -9.29 -3.72
N GLY A 120 5.27 -9.41 -2.59
CA GLY A 120 5.73 -10.17 -1.46
C GLY A 120 5.42 -9.46 -0.16
N TYR A 121 6.23 -9.69 0.87
CA TYR A 121 5.99 -9.15 2.20
C TYR A 121 7.14 -8.29 2.66
N VAL A 122 6.82 -7.29 3.48
CA VAL A 122 7.79 -6.57 4.28
C VAL A 122 7.73 -7.10 5.71
N GLU A 123 8.88 -7.40 6.28
CA GLU A 123 9.04 -7.99 7.61
C GLU A 123 10.08 -7.21 8.43
N GLU A 124 9.97 -7.27 9.75
CA GLU A 124 11.02 -6.78 10.62
C GLU A 124 12.15 -7.81 10.72
N ALA A 125 13.39 -7.37 10.49
CA ALA A 125 14.55 -8.24 10.37
C ALA A 125 14.88 -9.06 11.64
N THR A 126 14.48 -8.58 12.82
CA THR A 126 14.77 -9.25 14.10
C THR A 126 13.67 -10.20 14.55
N THR A 127 12.40 -9.84 14.32
CA THR A 127 11.24 -10.59 14.84
C THR A 127 10.57 -11.44 13.77
N GLY A 128 10.76 -11.14 12.49
CA GLY A 128 10.01 -11.72 11.38
C GLY A 128 8.57 -11.23 11.29
N ASN A 129 8.15 -10.29 12.15
CA ASN A 129 6.80 -9.75 12.13
C ASN A 129 6.54 -8.97 10.84
N LYS A 130 5.34 -9.13 10.28
CA LYS A 130 4.91 -8.37 9.10
C LYS A 130 4.86 -6.87 9.40
N VAL A 131 5.29 -6.06 8.45
CA VAL A 131 5.34 -4.59 8.57
C VAL A 131 4.23 -3.98 7.70
N PRO A 132 3.09 -3.61 8.28
CA PRO A 132 2.03 -2.92 7.56
C PRO A 132 2.40 -1.46 7.30
N GLN A 133 1.74 -0.87 6.30
CA GLN A 133 1.91 0.53 5.92
C GLN A 133 3.36 0.94 5.64
N ALA A 134 4.18 0.04 5.08
CA ALA A 134 5.49 0.36 4.53
C ALA A 134 5.33 0.86 3.08
N SER A 135 6.11 1.85 2.70
CA SER A 135 6.09 2.45 1.37
C SER A 135 7.10 1.76 0.47
N ILE A 136 6.65 1.22 -0.66
CA ILE A 136 7.50 0.66 -1.72
C ILE A 136 7.36 1.58 -2.93
N TYR A 137 8.46 2.09 -3.45
CA TYR A 137 8.41 3.06 -4.54
C TYR A 137 9.60 2.97 -5.49
N HIS A 138 9.33 3.33 -6.74
CA HIS A 138 10.31 3.49 -7.80
C HIS A 138 10.44 4.97 -8.12
N LYS A 139 11.60 5.56 -7.80
CA LYS A 139 11.83 7.01 -7.93
C LYS A 139 11.74 7.49 -9.37
N PRO A 140 12.41 6.89 -10.37
CA PRO A 140 12.33 7.35 -11.77
C PRO A 140 10.91 7.41 -12.35
N SER A 141 10.05 6.43 -12.07
CA SER A 141 8.69 6.40 -12.63
C SER A 141 7.61 6.99 -11.70
N ILE A 142 8.01 7.55 -10.56
CA ILE A 142 7.10 8.11 -9.53
C ILE A 142 5.93 7.16 -9.22
N THR A 143 6.24 5.87 -9.12
CA THR A 143 5.25 4.82 -8.85
C THR A 143 5.44 4.29 -7.44
N SER A 144 4.36 4.15 -6.68
CA SER A 144 4.42 3.56 -5.33
C SER A 144 3.20 2.72 -4.99
N VAL A 145 3.42 1.83 -4.02
CA VAL A 145 2.39 1.09 -3.29
C VAL A 145 2.73 1.10 -1.81
N VAL A 146 1.73 0.78 -1.00
CA VAL A 146 1.87 0.66 0.45
C VAL A 146 1.51 -0.76 0.83
N THR A 147 2.25 -1.37 1.78
CA THR A 147 1.88 -2.69 2.29
C THR A 147 0.54 -2.65 3.00
N ASP A 148 -0.25 -3.71 2.84
CA ASP A 148 -1.50 -3.88 3.56
C ASP A 148 -1.29 -4.23 5.04
N ASP A 149 -2.38 -4.46 5.77
CA ASP A 149 -2.36 -4.78 7.20
C ASP A 149 -1.62 -6.09 7.52
N TYR A 150 -1.37 -6.94 6.52
CA TYR A 150 -0.63 -8.20 6.63
C TYR A 150 0.80 -8.07 6.09
N GLY A 151 1.25 -6.85 5.77
CA GLY A 151 2.58 -6.56 5.26
C GLY A 151 2.77 -6.93 3.79
N TYR A 152 1.73 -7.33 3.07
CA TYR A 152 1.81 -7.72 1.67
C TYR A 152 1.82 -6.49 0.76
N PHE A 153 2.64 -6.52 -0.30
CA PHE A 153 2.62 -5.53 -1.37
C PHE A 153 2.61 -6.19 -2.74
N ARG A 154 2.15 -5.43 -3.74
CA ARG A 154 2.30 -5.74 -5.15
C ARG A 154 2.39 -4.46 -5.96
N ILE A 155 3.52 -4.22 -6.60
CA ILE A 155 3.77 -3.06 -7.46
C ILE A 155 3.93 -3.51 -8.92
N LYS A 156 3.29 -2.78 -9.83
CA LYS A 156 3.41 -2.96 -11.29
C LYS A 156 4.41 -1.92 -11.81
N ILE A 157 5.42 -2.35 -12.56
CA ILE A 157 6.49 -1.46 -13.03
C ILE A 157 6.87 -1.78 -14.47
N GLU A 158 7.10 -0.74 -15.25
CA GLU A 158 7.75 -0.83 -16.56
C GLU A 158 9.27 -0.76 -16.38
N LYS A 159 9.95 -1.89 -16.61
CA LYS A 159 11.42 -1.99 -16.59
C LYS A 159 11.95 -1.69 -17.98
N ARG A 160 12.76 -0.63 -18.08
CA ARG A 160 13.40 -0.16 -19.33
C ARG A 160 14.90 -0.46 -19.41
N THR A 161 15.48 -0.91 -18.30
CA THR A 161 16.91 -1.08 -18.08
C THR A 161 17.20 -2.48 -17.59
N ASP A 162 18.48 -2.87 -17.64
CA ASP A 162 18.93 -4.17 -17.15
C ASP A 162 18.70 -4.33 -15.64
N SER A 163 18.75 -3.22 -14.88
CA SER A 163 18.44 -3.20 -13.45
C SER A 163 17.42 -2.11 -13.08
N LEU A 164 16.54 -2.45 -12.14
CA LEU A 164 15.51 -1.59 -11.57
C LEU A 164 15.69 -1.57 -10.05
N SER A 165 15.78 -0.39 -9.43
CA SER A 165 15.90 -0.27 -7.98
C SER A 165 14.57 0.13 -7.34
N LEU A 166 14.08 -0.64 -6.36
CA LEU A 166 12.95 -0.23 -5.53
C LEU A 166 13.40 0.19 -4.15
N SER A 167 12.96 1.38 -3.74
CA SER A 167 13.13 1.88 -2.40
C SER A 167 11.98 1.41 -1.52
N VAL A 168 12.31 1.01 -0.30
CA VAL A 168 11.37 0.60 0.74
C VAL A 168 11.65 1.44 1.98
N SER A 169 10.64 2.16 2.42
CA SER A 169 10.74 3.10 3.54
C SER A 169 9.60 2.87 4.52
N LYS A 170 9.92 2.95 5.82
CA LYS A 170 8.93 2.92 6.90
C LYS A 170 9.43 3.79 8.04
N LYS A 171 8.56 4.64 8.59
CA LYS A 171 8.88 5.45 9.78
C LYS A 171 9.45 4.57 10.88
N ASN A 172 10.60 4.98 11.45
CA ASN A 172 11.39 4.27 12.47
C ASN A 172 12.12 3.00 11.99
N TYR A 173 12.23 2.78 10.68
CA TYR A 173 13.07 1.74 10.09
C TYR A 173 14.14 2.37 9.20
N GLN A 174 15.22 1.64 8.97
CA GLN A 174 16.25 2.01 8.01
C GLN A 174 15.71 1.83 6.59
N ASP A 175 15.88 2.87 5.76
CA ASP A 175 15.53 2.81 4.35
C ASP A 175 16.33 1.70 3.65
N THR A 176 15.64 0.92 2.82
CA THR A 176 16.19 -0.24 2.14
C THR A 176 15.98 -0.11 0.64
N VAL A 177 16.93 -0.60 -0.15
CA VAL A 177 16.82 -0.64 -1.62
C VAL A 177 17.00 -2.08 -2.09
N ILE A 178 16.08 -2.56 -2.91
CA ILE A 178 16.20 -3.85 -3.59
C ILE A 178 16.50 -3.63 -5.07
N GLN A 179 17.39 -4.46 -5.62
CA GLN A 179 17.72 -4.45 -7.04
C GLN A 179 16.99 -5.58 -7.76
N ILE A 180 16.39 -5.27 -8.89
CA ILE A 180 15.61 -6.19 -9.71
C ILE A 180 16.24 -6.26 -11.08
N THR A 181 16.90 -7.38 -11.35
CA THR A 181 17.59 -7.67 -12.62
C THR A 181 16.70 -8.47 -13.56
N GLU A 182 15.86 -9.33 -13.02
CA GLU A 182 14.98 -10.19 -13.80
C GLU A 182 13.90 -9.40 -14.55
N SER A 183 13.58 -9.87 -15.75
CA SER A 183 12.51 -9.32 -16.61
C SER A 183 11.19 -10.11 -16.47
N ALA A 184 11.02 -10.80 -15.35
CA ALA A 184 9.83 -11.58 -15.01
C ALA A 184 9.27 -11.13 -13.65
N ASN A 185 8.03 -11.52 -13.35
CA ASN A 185 7.42 -11.24 -12.05
C ASN A 185 8.29 -11.80 -10.92
N GLN A 186 8.50 -11.01 -9.87
CA GLN A 186 9.34 -11.39 -8.74
C GLN A 186 8.56 -11.38 -7.43
N TYR A 187 9.00 -12.23 -6.50
CA TYR A 187 8.46 -12.33 -5.16
C TYR A 187 9.59 -12.16 -4.14
N TYR A 188 9.47 -11.19 -3.23
CA TYR A 188 10.48 -10.89 -2.22
C TYR A 188 9.91 -10.88 -0.80
N ILE A 189 10.66 -11.44 0.14
CA ILE A 189 10.53 -11.13 1.55
C ILE A 189 11.57 -10.05 1.86
N ILE A 190 11.11 -8.83 2.14
CA ILE A 190 11.98 -7.67 2.37
C ILE A 190 12.07 -7.43 3.88
N SER A 191 13.26 -7.60 4.45
CA SER A 191 13.47 -7.42 5.88
C SER A 191 13.98 -6.00 6.20
N LEU A 192 13.21 -5.23 6.96
CA LEU A 192 13.58 -3.89 7.43
C LEU A 192 14.22 -3.95 8.82
N LYS A 193 15.24 -3.14 9.03
CA LYS A 193 15.90 -2.98 10.34
C LYS A 193 15.30 -1.80 11.09
N SER A 194 14.82 -2.04 12.31
CA SER A 194 14.33 -0.96 13.18
C SER A 194 15.47 -0.01 13.56
N ILE A 195 15.16 1.29 13.61
CA ILE A 195 16.04 2.32 14.15
C ILE A 195 15.77 2.38 15.65
N VAL A 196 16.67 1.81 16.45
CA VAL A 196 16.63 1.98 17.91
C VAL A 196 16.97 3.44 18.22
N ARG A 197 15.97 4.22 18.63
CA ARG A 197 16.21 5.53 19.21
C ARG A 197 16.56 5.34 20.68
N ASP A 198 17.68 5.91 21.10
CA ASP A 198 18.03 5.97 22.52
C ASP A 198 16.88 6.65 23.28
N THR A 199 16.34 5.96 24.28
CA THR A 199 15.11 6.35 24.99
C THR A 199 15.40 7.35 26.10
N ALA A 200 16.22 8.36 25.81
CA ALA A 200 16.24 9.55 26.64
C ALA A 200 14.79 10.06 26.74
N LYS A 201 14.19 9.96 27.93
CA LYS A 201 12.81 10.34 28.19
C LYS A 201 12.64 11.80 27.77
N ILE A 202 12.10 12.03 26.59
CA ILE A 202 11.50 13.31 26.25
C ILE A 202 10.30 13.40 27.19
N ILE A 203 10.43 14.19 28.25
CA ILE A 203 9.30 14.59 29.09
C ILE A 203 8.39 15.36 28.14
N THR A 204 7.43 14.63 27.57
CA THR A 204 6.44 15.23 26.68
C THR A 204 5.47 15.93 27.61
N PRO A 205 5.31 17.26 27.52
CA PRO A 205 4.33 17.97 28.35
C PRO A 205 2.97 17.29 28.15
N LYS A 206 2.27 17.01 29.25
CA LYS A 206 0.91 16.45 29.20
C LYS A 206 0.07 17.35 28.30
N ALA A 207 -0.37 16.81 27.16
CA ALA A 207 -1.14 17.57 26.19
C ALA A 207 -2.38 18.17 26.90
N PRO A 208 -2.65 19.48 26.73
CA PRO A 208 -3.80 20.11 27.34
C PRO A 208 -5.11 19.51 26.79
N ALA A 209 -6.18 19.63 27.59
CA ALA A 209 -7.51 19.04 27.33
C ALA A 209 -8.14 19.46 25.97
N ASP A 210 -7.60 20.49 25.32
CA ASP A 210 -7.96 20.93 23.96
C ASP A 210 -7.32 20.09 22.85
N SER A 211 -6.98 18.83 23.14
CA SER A 211 -6.31 17.93 22.20
C SER A 211 -7.09 17.83 20.88
N ILE A 212 -8.43 17.82 20.93
CA ILE A 212 -9.29 17.81 19.73
C ILE A 212 -9.10 19.07 18.88
N THR A 213 -9.05 20.26 19.49
CA THR A 213 -8.83 21.53 18.79
C THR A 213 -7.42 21.59 18.19
N LEU A 214 -6.43 21.04 18.90
CA LEU A 214 -5.04 20.95 18.43
C LEU A 214 -4.92 19.98 17.25
N PHE A 215 -5.52 18.79 17.35
CA PHE A 215 -5.58 17.81 16.25
C PHE A 215 -6.31 18.37 15.03
N LEU A 216 -7.46 19.03 15.22
CA LEU A 216 -8.20 19.67 14.12
C LEU A 216 -7.37 20.78 13.48
N LYS A 217 -6.66 21.59 14.26
CA LYS A 217 -5.77 22.65 13.73
C LYS A 217 -4.55 22.06 13.00
N GLU A 218 -3.99 20.95 13.48
CA GLU A 218 -2.88 20.24 12.85
C GLU A 218 -3.32 19.57 11.53
N GLU A 219 -4.50 18.97 11.49
CA GLU A 219 -5.07 18.33 10.30
C GLU A 219 -5.54 19.35 9.25
N LEU A 220 -6.11 20.48 9.68
CA LEU A 220 -6.43 21.63 8.81
C LEU A 220 -5.18 22.29 8.22
N SER A 221 -4.07 22.27 8.94
CA SER A 221 -2.80 22.87 8.47
C SER A 221 -1.95 21.92 7.64
N HIS A 222 -2.10 20.60 7.81
CA HIS A 222 -1.33 19.58 7.11
C HIS A 222 -2.23 18.47 6.56
N PRO A 223 -3.01 18.75 5.51
CA PRO A 223 -3.87 17.73 4.90
C PRO A 223 -3.03 16.54 4.45
N TYR A 224 -3.59 15.34 4.64
CA TYR A 224 -3.01 14.06 4.26
C TYR A 224 -1.75 13.62 5.02
N TYR A 225 -1.37 14.25 6.14
CA TYR A 225 -0.21 13.83 6.93
C TYR A 225 -0.28 12.37 7.44
N SER A 226 -1.49 11.80 7.52
CA SER A 226 -1.73 10.39 7.84
C SER A 226 -1.36 9.42 6.71
N GLU A 227 -1.14 9.90 5.48
CA GLU A 227 -0.79 9.04 4.34
C GLU A 227 0.57 8.35 4.55
N PRO A 228 0.65 7.02 4.39
CA PRO A 228 1.88 6.26 4.68
C PRO A 228 3.10 6.77 3.92
N ASN A 229 2.97 7.10 2.63
CA ASN A 229 4.08 7.65 1.83
C ASN A 229 4.62 8.96 2.39
N ILE A 230 3.74 9.81 2.94
CA ILE A 230 4.13 11.09 3.53
C ILE A 230 4.88 10.88 4.85
N GLN A 231 4.46 9.91 5.65
CA GLN A 231 5.11 9.59 6.92
C GLN A 231 6.42 8.82 6.76
N ASN A 232 6.49 7.95 5.77
CA ASN A 232 7.57 6.99 5.61
C ASN A 232 8.72 7.53 4.75
N ILE A 233 8.42 8.30 3.71
CA ILE A 233 9.41 8.73 2.73
C ILE A 233 9.94 10.10 3.12
N SER A 234 11.19 10.12 3.61
CA SER A 234 11.95 11.33 3.94
C SER A 234 12.47 12.04 2.69
N ASP A 235 12.74 11.28 1.63
CA ASP A 235 13.27 11.77 0.36
C ASP A 235 12.33 12.79 -0.31
N THR A 236 12.96 13.75 -0.98
CA THR A 236 12.29 14.68 -1.88
C THR A 236 12.44 14.17 -3.31
N LEU A 237 11.32 13.94 -3.97
CA LEU A 237 11.29 13.56 -5.38
C LEU A 237 11.04 14.79 -6.24
N TYR A 238 11.40 14.72 -7.52
CA TYR A 238 11.23 15.81 -8.47
C TYR A 238 10.54 15.32 -9.73
N SER A 239 9.65 16.14 -10.28
CA SER A 239 9.02 15.91 -11.58
C SER A 239 8.99 17.20 -12.39
N LEU A 240 9.12 17.08 -13.71
CA LEU A 240 9.00 18.24 -14.59
C LEU A 240 7.55 18.74 -14.63
N VAL A 241 6.58 17.83 -14.76
CA VAL A 241 5.16 18.18 -14.91
C VAL A 241 4.28 17.29 -14.03
N GLN A 242 3.40 17.93 -13.28
CA GLN A 242 2.24 17.29 -12.68
C GLN A 242 0.96 17.68 -13.40
N VAL A 243 0.14 16.69 -13.72
CA VAL A 243 -1.27 16.90 -14.07
C VAL A 243 -2.10 16.09 -13.10
N SER A 244 -3.02 16.73 -12.38
CA SER A 244 -3.88 16.08 -11.41
C SER A 244 -5.34 16.49 -11.56
N ILE A 245 -6.24 15.53 -11.32
CA ILE A 245 -7.67 15.79 -11.24
C ILE A 245 -8.04 16.07 -9.78
N LEU A 246 -7.59 15.20 -8.89
CA LEU A 246 -7.77 15.28 -7.44
C LEU A 246 -6.44 14.95 -6.75
N PRO A 247 -6.30 15.26 -5.45
CA PRO A 247 -5.18 14.77 -4.64
C PRO A 247 -4.96 13.26 -4.86
N PHE A 248 -3.70 12.90 -5.16
CA PHE A 248 -3.25 11.53 -5.47
C PHE A 248 -3.85 10.88 -6.73
N VAL A 249 -4.64 11.60 -7.52
CA VAL A 249 -5.20 11.16 -8.81
C VAL A 249 -4.59 12.01 -9.93
N GLY A 250 -3.48 11.54 -10.48
CA GLY A 250 -2.71 12.26 -11.50
C GLY A 250 -1.41 11.55 -11.84
N THR A 251 -0.52 12.27 -12.53
CA THR A 251 0.77 11.72 -13.01
C THR A 251 1.68 11.21 -11.90
N ASN A 252 1.66 11.85 -10.72
CA ASN A 252 2.50 11.46 -9.57
C ASN A 252 1.80 10.48 -8.59
N GLY A 253 0.51 10.21 -8.80
CA GLY A 253 -0.27 9.26 -8.01
C GLY A 253 -0.11 9.43 -6.48
N ARG A 254 0.13 8.31 -5.78
CA ARG A 254 0.27 8.31 -4.31
C ARG A 254 1.56 8.97 -3.79
N LEU A 255 2.46 9.40 -4.67
CA LEU A 255 3.69 10.11 -4.29
C LEU A 255 3.57 11.61 -4.44
N SER A 256 2.44 12.18 -4.90
CA SER A 256 2.36 13.62 -5.15
C SER A 256 2.80 14.47 -3.94
N GLY A 257 2.41 14.06 -2.72
CA GLY A 257 2.85 14.70 -1.48
C GLY A 257 4.35 14.66 -1.17
N ASN A 258 5.12 13.87 -1.89
CA ASN A 258 6.58 13.73 -1.76
C ASN A 258 7.33 14.34 -2.95
N VAL A 259 6.63 14.82 -3.98
CA VAL A 259 7.20 15.30 -5.25
C VAL A 259 7.11 16.83 -5.34
N ILE A 260 8.25 17.46 -5.62
CA ILE A 260 8.34 18.86 -6.03
C ILE A 260 8.26 18.92 -7.56
N ASN A 261 7.35 19.72 -8.09
CA ASN A 261 7.12 19.85 -9.52
C ASN A 261 7.75 21.13 -10.07
N ASP A 262 8.24 21.13 -11.30
CA ASP A 262 8.51 22.41 -11.99
C ASP A 262 7.22 23.08 -12.42
N TYR A 263 6.34 22.31 -13.07
CA TYR A 263 5.04 22.75 -13.55
C TYR A 263 3.93 21.88 -12.99
N SER A 264 2.82 22.48 -12.56
CA SER A 264 1.68 21.77 -11.95
C SER A 264 0.37 22.29 -12.53
N ILE A 265 -0.48 21.38 -13.00
CA ILE A 265 -1.84 21.67 -13.49
C ILE A 265 -2.83 20.81 -12.73
N ASN A 266 -3.76 21.45 -12.02
CA ASN A 266 -4.70 20.80 -11.12
C ASN A 266 -6.15 21.17 -11.51
N PHE A 267 -6.96 20.19 -11.89
CA PHE A 267 -8.33 20.46 -12.38
C PHE A 267 -9.33 20.69 -11.24
N LEU A 268 -9.51 19.74 -10.32
CA LEU A 268 -10.41 19.94 -9.17
C LEU A 268 -9.62 20.19 -7.88
N GLY A 269 -8.50 19.50 -7.72
CA GLY A 269 -7.60 19.71 -6.60
C GLY A 269 -6.25 19.06 -6.84
N GLY A 270 -5.18 19.78 -6.54
CA GLY A 270 -3.82 19.25 -6.54
C GLY A 270 -3.28 19.14 -5.14
N TYR A 271 -2.53 18.06 -4.87
CA TYR A 271 -1.71 17.98 -3.67
C TYR A 271 -0.28 17.65 -4.05
N SER A 272 0.69 18.45 -3.61
CA SER A 272 2.10 18.29 -3.97
C SER A 272 3.03 18.56 -2.78
N ARG A 273 4.31 18.19 -2.88
CA ARG A 273 5.31 18.66 -1.91
C ARG A 273 5.63 20.14 -2.13
N GLY A 274 5.55 20.64 -3.36
CA GLY A 274 5.79 22.02 -3.73
C GLY A 274 5.90 22.20 -5.25
N THR A 275 5.87 23.44 -5.71
CA THR A 275 6.02 23.78 -7.13
C THR A 275 7.10 24.83 -7.32
N ARG A 276 8.02 24.64 -8.26
CA ARG A 276 9.15 25.55 -8.49
C ARG A 276 8.81 26.69 -9.45
N GLN A 277 8.14 26.45 -10.57
CA GLN A 277 7.97 27.46 -11.63
C GLN A 277 6.53 27.97 -11.74
N LEU A 278 5.57 27.09 -12.05
CA LEU A 278 4.21 27.53 -12.30
C LEU A 278 3.20 26.48 -11.86
N GLU A 279 2.21 26.92 -11.12
CA GLU A 279 1.09 26.10 -10.71
C GLU A 279 -0.25 26.74 -11.07
N LEU A 280 -1.05 26.00 -11.83
CA LEU A 280 -2.39 26.38 -12.25
C LEU A 280 -3.40 25.41 -11.68
N GLY A 281 -4.24 25.90 -10.79
CA GLY A 281 -5.37 25.18 -10.23
C GLY A 281 -6.67 25.80 -10.71
N PHE A 282 -7.51 25.03 -11.38
CA PHE A 282 -8.85 25.50 -11.75
C PHE A 282 -9.77 25.64 -10.53
N PHE A 283 -9.49 24.90 -9.44
CA PHE A 283 -10.21 25.01 -8.17
C PHE A 283 -9.24 25.17 -7.01
N PHE A 284 -8.57 24.10 -6.58
CA PHE A 284 -7.66 24.13 -5.42
C PHE A 284 -6.24 23.68 -5.76
N ASN A 285 -5.25 24.41 -5.25
CA ASN A 285 -3.86 23.94 -5.15
C ASN A 285 -3.48 23.77 -3.68
N MET A 286 -2.79 22.69 -3.34
CA MET A 286 -2.32 22.41 -1.99
C MET A 286 -0.87 21.91 -2.02
N ASP A 287 0.04 22.69 -1.45
CA ASP A 287 1.45 22.37 -1.35
C ASP A 287 1.85 22.19 0.10
N ARG A 288 2.46 21.05 0.42
CA ARG A 288 2.96 20.79 1.76
C ARG A 288 4.18 21.65 2.11
N GLY A 289 4.96 22.02 1.10
CA GLY A 289 6.21 22.77 1.23
C GLY A 289 6.14 24.08 0.46
N ASP A 290 7.21 24.40 -0.25
CA ASP A 290 7.42 25.72 -0.83
C ASP A 290 6.86 25.84 -2.26
N VAL A 291 6.44 27.06 -2.62
CA VAL A 291 6.00 27.43 -3.97
C VAL A 291 6.85 28.58 -4.50
N GLY A 292 7.31 28.46 -5.74
CA GLY A 292 8.10 29.44 -6.46
C GLY A 292 7.35 30.12 -7.60
N TRP A 293 7.83 31.30 -7.97
CA TRP A 293 7.44 32.09 -9.17
C TRP A 293 5.96 32.45 -9.30
N LEU A 294 5.07 31.54 -9.70
CA LEU A 294 3.66 31.84 -9.95
C LEU A 294 2.72 30.70 -9.55
N GLN A 295 1.71 31.00 -8.73
CA GLN A 295 0.62 30.09 -8.43
C GLN A 295 -0.74 30.78 -8.58
N ILE A 296 -1.62 30.17 -9.37
CA ILE A 296 -2.97 30.66 -9.65
C ILE A 296 -3.94 29.55 -9.26
N GLY A 297 -4.91 29.88 -8.40
CA GLY A 297 -6.00 28.99 -8.02
C GLY A 297 -7.35 29.59 -8.39
N GLY A 298 -8.34 28.78 -8.79
CA GLY A 298 -9.70 29.28 -8.99
C GLY A 298 -10.35 29.65 -7.66
N PHE A 299 -10.53 28.68 -6.76
CA PHE A 299 -11.13 28.92 -5.45
C PHE A 299 -10.10 29.28 -4.38
N GLY A 300 -8.95 28.63 -4.37
CA GLY A 300 -7.94 28.89 -3.35
C GLY A 300 -6.62 28.14 -3.55
N ASN A 301 -5.58 28.68 -2.91
CA ASN A 301 -4.28 28.04 -2.80
C ASN A 301 -3.96 27.85 -1.32
N MET A 302 -3.37 26.70 -0.98
CA MET A 302 -2.86 26.41 0.37
C MET A 302 -1.38 26.04 0.25
N VAL A 303 -0.52 26.77 0.96
CA VAL A 303 0.93 26.53 0.95
C VAL A 303 1.40 26.39 2.40
N GLY A 304 1.92 25.22 2.74
CA GLY A 304 2.44 24.89 4.07
C GLY A 304 3.85 25.44 4.32
N GLY A 305 4.60 25.74 3.27
CA GLY A 305 5.93 26.35 3.32
C GLY A 305 5.92 27.84 2.99
N LYS A 306 6.92 28.29 2.24
CA LYS A 306 7.08 29.68 1.79
C LYS A 306 6.66 29.86 0.34
N VAL A 307 6.14 31.05 0.04
CA VAL A 307 5.89 31.51 -1.33
C VAL A 307 6.99 32.51 -1.70
N TYR A 308 7.79 32.19 -2.72
CA TYR A 308 8.89 33.05 -3.20
C TYR A 308 8.52 33.92 -4.42
N GLY A 309 7.25 33.87 -4.86
CA GLY A 309 6.75 34.56 -6.04
C GLY A 309 5.37 35.16 -5.82
N PHE A 310 4.56 35.17 -6.88
CA PHE A 310 3.20 35.68 -6.83
C PHE A 310 2.19 34.54 -6.66
N GLN A 311 1.26 34.70 -5.72
CA GLN A 311 0.15 33.79 -5.52
C GLN A 311 -1.16 34.57 -5.63
N THR A 312 -2.11 34.07 -6.42
CA THR A 312 -3.44 34.66 -6.53
C THR A 312 -4.51 33.58 -6.60
N ALA A 313 -5.69 33.89 -6.10
CA ALA A 313 -6.86 33.05 -6.26
C ALA A 313 -8.12 33.89 -6.56
N GLY A 314 -9.03 33.34 -7.36
CA GLY A 314 -10.33 33.94 -7.67
C GLY A 314 -11.02 33.29 -8.86
N PHE A 315 -12.34 33.21 -8.80
CA PHE A 315 -13.18 32.91 -9.97
C PHE A 315 -13.38 34.19 -10.80
N PHE A 316 -13.37 34.03 -12.12
CA PHE A 316 -13.91 35.01 -13.07
C PHE A 316 -15.41 34.76 -13.31
#